data_AF-A0A2E3SQG8-F1
#
_entry.id   AF-A0A2E3SQG8-F1
#
_cell.length_a   1.000
_cell.length_b   1.000
_cell.length_c   1.000
_cell.angle_alpha   90.00
_cell.angle_beta   90.00
_cell.angle_gamma   90.00
#
_symmetry.space_group_name_H-M   'P 1'
#
loop_
_entity.id
_entity.type
_entity.pdbx_description
1 polymer ?
#
loop_
_entity_poly.entity_id
_entity_poly.type
_entity_poly.pdbx_seq_one_letter_code
_entity_poly.pdbx_strand_id
1 'polypeptide(L)'
;VRILFLYSNFNWPNFGEAYTENKILDIYLQVVSEFKKASKKRGEHIPAQILNSIVLEFILTYEMSGEDFYKEHLIYEIDRYLKDGLREGHIKNQFSLI
;
A
#
# COMPACT_ATOMS: atom_id res chain seq x y z
N VAL A 1 9.41 -11.47 11.50
CA VAL A 1 10.43 -11.52 10.44
C VAL A 1 10.80 -10.09 10.03
N ARG A 2 11.84 -9.55 10.65
CA ARG A 2 12.91 -8.67 10.12
C ARG A 2 12.67 -7.64 8.99
N ILE A 3 11.57 -6.87 8.97
CA ILE A 3 11.46 -5.68 8.09
C ILE A 3 12.24 -4.47 8.67
N LEU A 4 12.47 -4.44 9.99
CA LEU A 4 13.13 -3.31 10.68
C LEU A 4 14.66 -3.18 10.45
N PHE A 5 15.33 -4.13 9.78
CA PHE A 5 16.79 -4.11 9.66
C PHE A 5 17.33 -3.39 8.42
N LEU A 6 16.47 -2.99 7.46
CA LEU A 6 16.92 -2.30 6.24
C LEU A 6 17.01 -0.77 6.38
N TYR A 7 16.59 -0.19 7.50
CA TYR A 7 16.49 1.27 7.68
C TYR A 7 17.61 1.90 8.52
N SER A 8 18.65 1.16 8.91
CA SER A 8 19.65 1.65 9.87
C SER A 8 20.63 2.72 9.34
N ASN A 9 20.59 3.08 8.05
CA ASN A 9 21.60 3.96 7.44
C ASN A 9 21.06 5.19 6.70
N PHE A 10 19.81 5.59 6.92
CA PHE A 10 19.31 6.83 6.34
C PHE A 10 18.79 7.77 7.42
N ASN A 11 19.36 8.96 7.47
CA ASN A 11 18.99 10.00 8.42
C ASN A 11 17.77 10.74 7.87
N TRP A 12 16.57 10.26 8.22
CA TRP A 12 15.31 10.89 7.83
C TRP A 12 15.11 12.20 8.62
N PRO A 13 14.71 13.32 7.99
CA PRO A 13 14.29 14.49 8.73
C PRO A 13 13.08 14.13 9.61
N ASN A 14 13.16 14.50 10.89
CA ASN A 14 12.08 14.33 11.86
C ASN A 14 10.78 14.96 11.35
N PHE A 15 9.87 14.15 10.80
CA PHE A 15 8.48 14.51 10.62
C PHE A 15 7.69 13.97 11.83
N GLY A 16 7.18 14.91 12.62
CA GLY A 16 6.65 14.70 13.96
C GLY A 16 5.26 14.08 14.02
N GLU A 17 5.09 12.87 13.50
CA GLU A 17 4.06 11.95 13.97
C GLU A 17 4.70 10.60 14.21
N ALA A 18 4.88 10.25 15.49
CA ALA A 18 5.43 8.97 15.87
C ALA A 18 4.58 7.86 15.27
N TYR A 19 5.21 7.05 14.42
CA TYR A 19 4.72 5.73 14.01
C TYR A 19 4.24 4.99 15.25
N THR A 20 2.93 4.87 15.45
CA THR A 20 2.39 3.85 16.35
C THR A 20 2.19 2.61 15.51
N GLU A 21 2.54 1.43 16.02
CA GLU A 21 2.29 0.14 15.33
C GLU A 21 0.84 0.03 14.83
N ASN A 22 -0.08 0.71 15.51
CA ASN A 22 -1.48 0.88 15.15
C ASN A 22 -1.68 1.51 13.76
N LYS A 23 -0.91 2.54 13.37
CA LYS A 23 -1.12 3.25 12.11
C LYS A 23 -0.75 2.40 10.88
N ILE A 24 0.32 1.60 10.97
CA ILE A 24 0.67 0.63 9.91
C ILE A 24 -0.47 -0.37 9.73
N LEU A 25 -0.97 -0.92 10.84
CA LEU A 25 -2.04 -1.89 10.83
C LEU A 25 -3.34 -1.29 10.26
N ASP A 26 -3.65 -0.05 10.63
CA ASP A 26 -4.80 0.69 10.12
C ASP A 26 -4.72 0.88 8.59
N ILE A 27 -3.57 1.34 8.07
CA ILE A 27 -3.34 1.48 6.63
C ILE A 27 -3.47 0.12 5.94
N TYR A 28 -2.84 -0.93 6.49
CA TYR A 28 -2.92 -2.28 5.94
C TYR A 28 -4.37 -2.76 5.82
N LEU A 29 -5.12 -2.68 6.93
CA LEU A 29 -6.51 -3.14 6.97
C LEU A 29 -7.40 -2.33 6.03
N GLN A 30 -7.21 -1.02 5.98
CA GLN A 30 -7.98 -0.13 5.11
C GLN A 30 -7.73 -0.46 3.64
N VAL A 31 -6.47 -0.48 3.20
CA VAL A 31 -6.10 -0.74 1.80
C VAL A 31 -6.57 -2.13 1.37
N VAL A 32 -6.31 -3.18 2.16
CA VAL A 32 -6.75 -4.54 1.83
C VAL A 32 -8.28 -4.63 1.75
N SER A 33 -9.00 -3.99 2.67
CA SER A 33 -10.46 -3.98 2.68
C SER A 33 -11.02 -3.34 1.42
N GLU A 34 -10.53 -2.17 1.04
CA GLU A 34 -11.02 -1.44 -0.13
C GLU A 34 -10.70 -2.18 -1.44
N PHE A 35 -9.48 -2.69 -1.62
CA PHE A 35 -9.14 -3.47 -2.81
C PHE A 35 -9.93 -4.78 -2.91
N LYS A 36 -10.19 -5.48 -1.79
CA LYS A 36 -11.05 -6.68 -1.79
C LYS A 36 -12.49 -6.36 -2.15
N LYS A 37 -13.04 -5.26 -1.63
CA LYS A 37 -14.39 -4.79 -2.00
C LYS A 37 -14.45 -4.47 -3.49
N ALA A 38 -13.45 -3.76 -4.00
CA ALA A 38 -13.37 -3.41 -5.41
C ALA A 38 -13.21 -4.65 -6.31
N SER A 39 -12.38 -5.62 -5.91
CA SER A 39 -12.17 -6.84 -6.71
C SER A 39 -13.43 -7.69 -6.77
N LYS A 40 -14.16 -7.77 -5.65
CA LYS A 40 -15.47 -8.41 -5.62
C LYS A 40 -16.46 -7.75 -6.58
N LYS A 41 -16.46 -6.41 -6.68
CA LYS A 41 -17.31 -5.68 -7.65
C LYS A 41 -16.95 -6.02 -9.10
N ARG A 42 -15.67 -6.26 -9.40
CA ARG A 42 -15.18 -6.66 -10.72
C ARG A 42 -15.32 -8.16 -11.01
N GLY A 43 -15.64 -8.99 -10.01
CA GLY A 43 -15.58 -10.44 -10.14
C GLY A 43 -14.15 -10.98 -10.25
N GLU A 44 -13.16 -10.22 -9.77
CA GLU A 44 -11.74 -10.56 -9.82
C GLU A 44 -11.20 -11.01 -8.45
N HIS A 45 -10.19 -11.87 -8.50
CA HIS A 45 -9.38 -12.24 -7.33
C HIS A 45 -8.02 -11.55 -7.40
N ILE A 46 -7.68 -10.77 -6.37
CA ILE A 46 -6.33 -10.21 -6.21
C ILE A 46 -5.53 -11.14 -5.28
N PRO A 47 -4.42 -11.74 -5.76
CA PRO A 47 -3.56 -12.56 -4.92
C PRO A 47 -3.02 -11.79 -3.72
N ALA A 48 -2.85 -12.46 -2.58
CA ALA A 48 -2.38 -11.84 -1.34
C ALA A 48 -1.01 -11.15 -1.49
N GLN A 49 -0.12 -11.70 -2.32
CA GLN A 49 1.20 -11.10 -2.63
C GLN A 49 1.07 -9.74 -3.32
N ILE A 50 0.12 -9.60 -4.25
CA ILE A 50 -0.14 -8.33 -4.93
C ILE A 50 -0.75 -7.33 -3.93
N LEU A 51 -1.70 -7.76 -3.10
CA LEU A 51 -2.26 -6.90 -2.04
C LEU A 51 -1.18 -6.39 -1.09
N ASN A 52 -0.26 -7.24 -0.66
CA ASN A 52 0.84 -6.83 0.22
C ASN A 52 1.77 -5.81 -0.45
N SER A 53 2.00 -5.95 -1.76
CA SER A 53 2.80 -4.99 -2.53
C SER A 53 2.11 -3.62 -2.62
N ILE A 54 0.81 -3.62 -2.92
CA ILE A 54 -0.01 -2.40 -2.93
C ILE A 54 -0.01 -1.73 -1.55
N VAL A 55 -0.19 -2.50 -0.47
CA VAL A 55 -0.15 -1.97 0.89
C VAL A 55 1.19 -1.31 1.20
N LEU A 56 2.32 -1.93 0.82
CA LEU A 56 3.63 -1.34 1.01
C LEU A 56 3.76 0.01 0.31
N GLU A 57 3.28 0.14 -0.93
CA GLU A 57 3.26 1.41 -1.66
C GLU A 57 2.45 2.50 -0.91
N PHE A 58 1.32 2.14 -0.29
CA PHE A 58 0.51 3.06 0.50
C PHE A 58 1.14 3.45 1.84
N ILE A 59 1.84 2.52 2.50
CA ILE A 59 2.62 2.83 3.72
C ILE A 59 3.71 3.85 3.39
N LEU A 60 4.46 3.64 2.30
CA LEU A 60 5.48 4.58 1.84
C LEU A 60 4.87 5.93 1.43
N THR A 61 3.69 5.92 0.79
CA THR A 61 2.98 7.15 0.43
C THR A 61 2.57 7.95 1.66
N TYR A 62 2.07 7.29 2.70
CA TYR A 62 1.77 7.92 3.98
C TYR A 62 3.03 8.51 4.64
N GLU A 63 4.15 7.76 4.64
CA GLU A 63 5.43 8.25 5.17
C GLU A 63 5.96 9.50 4.47
N MET A 64 5.85 9.54 3.14
CA MET A 64 6.42 10.63 2.34
C MET A 64 5.51 11.86 2.26
N SER A 65 4.20 11.65 2.27
CA SER A 65 3.23 12.69 1.88
C SER A 65 2.12 12.94 2.92
N GLY A 66 2.06 12.17 4.01
CA GLY A 66 1.09 12.34 5.08
C GLY A 66 -0.29 11.76 4.81
N GLU A 67 -1.18 11.89 5.80
CA GLU A 67 -2.49 11.22 5.83
C GLU A 67 -3.46 11.68 4.74
N ASP A 68 -3.54 12.99 4.50
CA ASP A 68 -4.51 13.54 3.55
C ASP A 68 -4.22 13.06 2.13
N PHE A 69 -2.96 13.15 1.72
CA PHE A 69 -2.52 12.65 0.41
C PHE A 69 -2.71 11.14 0.28
N TYR A 70 -2.37 10.38 1.33
CA TYR A 70 -2.61 8.92 1.36
C TYR A 70 -4.08 8.57 1.10
N LYS A 71 -5.02 9.25 1.77
CA LYS A 71 -6.47 8.99 1.63
C LYS A 71 -6.98 9.34 0.24
N GLU A 72 -6.60 10.50 -0.27
CA GLU A 72 -6.96 10.93 -1.63
C GLU A 72 -6.40 9.97 -2.68
N HIS A 73 -5.15 9.54 -2.50
CA HIS A 73 -4.51 8.58 -3.39
C HIS A 73 -5.22 7.22 -3.36
N LEU A 74 -5.67 6.74 -2.20
CA LEU A 74 -6.39 5.48 -2.09
C LEU A 74 -7.70 5.50 -2.88
N ILE A 75 -8.47 6.60 -2.78
CA ILE A 75 -9.70 6.77 -3.55
C ILE A 75 -9.39 6.70 -5.06
N TYR A 76 -8.40 7.48 -5.50
CA TYR A 76 -7.97 7.49 -6.91
C TYR A 76 -7.56 6.10 -7.43
N GLU A 77 -6.76 5.36 -6.66
CA GLU A 77 -6.27 4.03 -7.05
C GLU A 77 -7.40 3.00 -7.11
N ILE A 78 -8.38 3.06 -6.19
CA ILE A 78 -9.56 2.20 -6.20
C ILE A 78 -10.46 2.49 -7.40
N ASP A 79 -10.74 3.78 -7.67
CA ASP A 79 -11.55 4.17 -8.82
C ASP A 79 -10.91 3.75 -10.15
N ARG A 80 -9.59 3.91 -10.27
CA ARG A 80 -8.87 3.41 -11.43
C ARG A 80 -8.91 1.89 -11.51
N TYR A 81 -8.67 1.17 -10.41
CA TYR A 81 -8.75 -0.30 -10.42
C TYR A 81 -10.13 -0.79 -10.86
N LEU A 82 -11.20 -0.15 -10.40
CA LEU A 82 -12.57 -0.45 -10.82
C LEU A 82 -12.79 -0.27 -12.33
N LYS A 83 -12.11 0.71 -12.94
CA LYS A 83 -12.20 1.00 -14.38
C LYS A 83 -11.29 0.09 -15.22
N ASP A 84 -10.00 0.07 -14.88
CA ASP A 84 -8.92 -0.41 -15.76
C ASP A 84 -8.29 -1.73 -15.26
N GLY A 85 -8.62 -2.19 -14.05
CA GLY A 85 -7.99 -3.35 -13.42
C GLY A 85 -6.62 -3.01 -12.80
N LEU A 86 -5.86 -4.05 -12.41
CA LEU A 86 -4.53 -3.88 -11.80
C LEU A 86 -3.55 -3.27 -12.81
N ARG A 87 -2.71 -2.31 -12.37
CA ARG A 87 -1.58 -1.84 -13.18
C ARG A 87 -0.64 -3.01 -13.48
N GLU A 88 -0.10 -3.03 -14.69
CA GLU A 88 0.97 -3.96 -15.06
C GLU A 88 2.17 -3.92 -14.10
N GLY A 89 2.45 -2.75 -13.50
CA GLY A 89 3.52 -2.59 -12.51
C GLY A 89 3.36 -3.47 -11.27
N HIS A 90 2.14 -3.62 -10.74
CA HIS A 90 1.89 -4.51 -9.61
C HIS A 90 1.98 -6.00 -10.00
N ILE A 91 1.83 -6.30 -11.30
CA ILE A 91 1.96 -7.66 -11.85
C ILE A 91 3.44 -7.98 -12.14
N LYS A 92 4.24 -7.00 -12.59
CA LYS A 92 5.65 -7.17 -12.96
C LYS A 92 6.62 -7.22 -11.77
N ASN A 93 6.25 -6.69 -10.60
CA ASN A 93 7.00 -6.91 -9.35
C ASN A 93 7.03 -8.40 -8.89
N GLN A 94 6.40 -9.31 -9.63
CA GLN A 94 6.47 -10.76 -9.41
C GLN A 94 7.86 -11.38 -9.66
N PHE A 95 8.78 -10.71 -10.37
CA PHE A 95 10.02 -11.32 -10.86
C PHE A 95 11.33 -10.75 -10.29
N SER A 96 11.30 -9.72 -9.45
CA SER A 96 12.52 -9.06 -8.95
C SER A 96 12.90 -9.40 -7.50
N LEU A 97 12.10 -10.24 -6.83
CA LEU A 97 12.31 -10.65 -5.43
C LEU A 97 12.55 -12.16 -5.24
N ILE A 98 12.95 -12.87 -6.30
CA ILE A 98 13.39 -14.28 -6.25
C ILE A 98 14.83 -14.37 -6.77
#